data_AF-A0A7J6A1V4-F1
#
_entry.id   AF-A0A7J6A1V4-F1
#
_cell.length_a   1.000
_cell.length_b   1.000
_cell.length_c   1.000
_cell.angle_alpha   90.00
_cell.angle_beta   90.00
_cell.angle_gamma   90.00
#
_symmetry.space_group_name_H-M   'P 1'
#
loop_
_entity.id
_entity.type
_entity.pdbx_description
1 polymer ?
#
loop_
_entity_poly.entity_id
_entity_poly.type
_entity_poly.pdbx_seq_one_letter_code
_entity_poly.pdbx_strand_id
1 'polypeptide(L)'
;MFKCAVATMLSDQLEEARSRAEAILSRPGSAQDIRNSVSAVANISLPPSAKYRHITAETMLVENSVGSNKKEAMASLQKLSTALNILEKYGSNLTSPSRPKYWRTVKHNNPVFRATVDAIHGGRGVLCLYGYTNQQADGLSFPEDVTEPDVAKVAAVTLEVMSLRTELDMLIKDTHPHPEFFERIIPSLTQKDDDNGLSSDALVISPSSEKPWERLARRRCLRLSPLSPPPRPPSQQVSSCPTPL
;
A
#
# COMPACT_ATOMS: atom_id res chain seq x y z
N MET A 1 10.66 -14.01 -35.44
CA MET A 1 11.06 -12.66 -35.90
C MET A 1 10.07 -11.59 -35.41
N PHE A 2 8.77 -11.68 -35.70
CA PHE A 2 7.75 -10.69 -35.27
C PHE A 2 7.68 -10.41 -33.76
N LYS A 3 7.64 -11.44 -32.90
CA LYS A 3 7.60 -11.24 -31.42
C LYS A 3 8.82 -10.47 -30.88
N CYS A 4 9.99 -10.68 -31.50
CA CYS A 4 11.21 -10.01 -31.09
C CYS A 4 11.19 -8.54 -31.49
N ALA A 5 10.71 -8.23 -32.71
CA ALA A 5 10.55 -6.86 -33.18
C ALA A 5 9.54 -6.06 -32.33
N VAL A 6 8.41 -6.68 -31.96
CA VAL A 6 7.41 -6.03 -31.07
C VAL A 6 7.98 -5.77 -29.68
N ALA A 7 8.73 -6.73 -29.12
CA ALA A 7 9.38 -6.53 -27.82
C ALA A 7 10.39 -5.37 -27.87
N THR A 8 11.22 -5.29 -28.92
CA THR A 8 12.14 -4.16 -29.12
C THR A 8 11.41 -2.84 -29.23
N MET A 9 10.32 -2.76 -30.00
CA MET A 9 9.52 -1.53 -30.13
C MET A 9 8.91 -1.07 -28.80
N LEU A 10 8.40 -1.99 -27.98
CA LEU A 10 7.84 -1.64 -26.66
C LEU A 10 8.91 -1.16 -25.69
N SER A 11 10.10 -1.77 -25.72
CA SER A 11 11.25 -1.31 -24.96
C SER A 11 11.69 0.08 -25.39
N ASP A 12 11.74 0.36 -26.69
CA ASP A 12 12.11 1.70 -27.21
C ASP A 12 11.09 2.77 -26.79
N GLN A 13 9.79 2.47 -26.87
CA GLN A 13 8.72 3.36 -26.39
C GLN A 13 8.84 3.64 -24.89
N LEU A 14 9.20 2.62 -24.10
CA LEU A 14 9.40 2.76 -22.66
C LEU A 14 10.60 3.67 -22.35
N GLU A 15 11.74 3.46 -23.02
CA GLU A 15 12.92 4.32 -22.86
C GLU A 15 12.65 5.78 -23.26
N GLU A 16 11.90 5.99 -24.34
CA GLU A 16 11.51 7.32 -24.79
C GLU A 16 10.56 8.00 -23.78
N ALA A 17 9.57 7.27 -23.25
CA ALA A 17 8.65 7.77 -22.24
C ALA A 17 9.39 8.14 -20.94
N ARG A 18 10.35 7.31 -20.50
CA ARG A 18 11.20 7.58 -19.33
C ARG A 18 12.05 8.82 -19.53
N SER A 19 12.75 8.90 -20.67
CA SER A 19 13.60 10.05 -21.00
C SER A 19 12.82 11.37 -20.98
N ARG A 20 11.59 11.37 -21.52
CA ARG A 20 10.69 12.54 -21.44
C ARG A 20 10.29 12.87 -20.02
N ALA A 21 9.83 11.87 -19.25
CA ALA A 21 9.38 12.06 -17.88
C ALA A 21 10.48 12.57 -16.95
N GLU A 22 11.69 12.03 -17.06
CA GLU A 22 12.85 12.44 -16.28
C GLU A 22 13.25 13.89 -16.58
N ALA A 23 13.19 14.30 -17.86
CA ALA A 23 13.43 15.69 -18.25
C ALA A 23 12.39 16.66 -17.65
N ILE A 24 11.12 16.23 -17.58
CA ILE A 24 10.03 17.02 -16.98
C ILE A 24 10.14 17.07 -15.46
N LEU A 25 10.49 15.96 -14.80
CA LEU A 25 10.63 15.89 -13.34
C LEU A 25 11.88 16.61 -12.83
N SER A 26 12.94 16.69 -13.63
CA SER A 26 14.18 17.37 -13.30
C SER A 26 14.14 18.89 -13.56
N ARG A 27 13.05 19.40 -14.14
CA ARG A 27 12.86 20.82 -14.48
C ARG A 27 11.47 21.28 -13.99
N PRO A 28 11.19 22.59 -13.91
CA PRO A 28 9.83 23.07 -13.67
C PRO A 28 8.93 22.72 -14.87
N GLY A 29 8.32 21.54 -14.87
CA GLY A 29 7.32 21.10 -15.84
C GLY A 29 5.88 21.32 -15.35
N SER A 30 4.90 21.27 -16.26
CA SER A 30 3.49 21.28 -15.86
C SER A 30 3.14 19.96 -15.18
N ALA A 31 2.33 20.03 -14.11
CA ALA A 31 1.77 18.83 -13.48
C ALA A 31 0.98 17.95 -14.47
N GLN A 32 0.41 18.54 -15.53
CA GLN A 32 -0.26 17.78 -16.58
C GLN A 32 0.73 16.96 -17.42
N ASP A 33 1.90 17.50 -17.74
CA ASP A 33 2.91 16.81 -18.56
C ASP A 33 3.48 15.61 -17.81
N ILE A 34 3.68 15.75 -16.49
CA ILE A 34 4.07 14.64 -15.62
C ILE A 34 2.99 13.56 -15.66
N ARG A 35 1.71 13.92 -15.46
CA ARG A 35 0.59 12.96 -15.52
C ARG A 35 0.52 12.23 -16.86
N ASN A 36 0.72 12.94 -17.97
CA ASN A 36 0.72 12.35 -19.30
C ASN A 36 1.88 11.36 -19.46
N SER A 37 3.06 11.70 -18.98
CA SER A 37 4.25 10.84 -19.08
C SER A 37 4.14 9.60 -18.19
N VAL A 38 3.63 9.77 -16.96
CA VAL A 38 3.33 8.66 -16.04
C VAL A 38 2.29 7.71 -16.66
N SER A 39 1.24 8.27 -17.25
CA SER A 39 0.21 7.50 -17.95
C SER A 39 0.80 6.75 -19.15
N ALA A 40 1.69 7.38 -19.92
CA ALA A 40 2.35 6.72 -21.04
C ALA A 40 3.13 5.49 -20.60
N VAL A 41 3.94 5.60 -19.53
CA VAL A 41 4.69 4.45 -18.97
C VAL A 41 3.74 3.37 -18.43
N ALA A 42 2.71 3.76 -17.66
CA ALA A 42 1.76 2.82 -17.06
C ALA A 42 1.03 1.98 -18.12
N ASN A 43 0.64 2.59 -19.24
CA ASN A 43 -0.13 1.93 -20.31
C ASN A 43 0.71 1.04 -21.25
N ILE A 44 2.04 1.03 -21.15
CA ILE A 44 2.88 0.15 -21.99
C ILE A 44 2.61 -1.32 -21.63
N SER A 45 2.37 -2.14 -22.64
CA SER A 45 2.05 -3.56 -22.52
C SER A 45 3.28 -4.42 -22.20
N LEU A 46 3.88 -4.18 -21.03
CA LEU A 46 5.01 -4.94 -20.50
C LEU A 46 4.72 -5.40 -19.07
N PRO A 47 5.22 -6.59 -18.66
CA PRO A 47 5.09 -7.04 -17.27
C PRO A 47 5.90 -6.13 -16.32
N PRO A 48 5.51 -6.05 -15.02
CA PRO A 48 6.23 -5.24 -14.04
C PRO A 48 7.74 -5.49 -13.98
N SER A 49 8.21 -6.74 -14.11
CA SER A 49 9.65 -7.07 -14.12
C SER A 49 10.45 -6.44 -15.26
N ALA A 50 9.81 -6.14 -16.39
CA ALA A 50 10.46 -5.45 -17.51
C ALA A 50 10.20 -3.93 -17.49
N LYS A 51 9.06 -3.51 -16.93
CA LYS A 51 8.62 -2.11 -16.89
C LYS A 51 9.28 -1.30 -15.78
N TYR A 52 9.73 -1.93 -14.70
CA TYR A 52 10.33 -1.25 -13.55
C TYR A 52 11.75 -1.75 -13.32
N ARG A 53 12.74 -0.84 -13.39
CA ARG A 53 14.17 -1.18 -13.29
C ARG A 53 14.79 -0.70 -11.98
N HIS A 54 14.25 0.31 -11.34
CA HIS A 54 14.80 0.89 -10.12
C HIS A 54 14.09 0.36 -8.87
N ILE A 55 12.75 0.37 -8.87
CA ILE A 55 11.96 -0.22 -7.80
C ILE A 55 11.77 -1.72 -8.05
N THR A 56 11.75 -2.51 -6.98
CA THR A 56 11.45 -3.95 -7.04
C THR A 56 9.94 -4.19 -7.13
N ALA A 57 9.30 -3.66 -8.18
CA ALA A 57 7.84 -3.59 -8.31
C ALA A 57 7.17 -4.96 -8.17
N GLU A 58 7.68 -6.00 -8.83
CA GLU A 58 7.12 -7.34 -8.75
C GLU A 58 7.18 -7.91 -7.32
N THR A 59 8.32 -7.78 -6.64
CA THR A 59 8.46 -8.16 -5.22
C THR A 59 7.51 -7.37 -4.33
N MET A 60 7.39 -6.05 -4.54
CA MET A 60 6.46 -5.22 -3.78
C MET A 60 5.00 -5.66 -4.00
N LEU A 61 4.62 -6.04 -5.22
CA LEU A 61 3.29 -6.57 -5.51
C LEU A 61 3.05 -7.89 -4.77
N VAL A 62 3.99 -8.84 -4.85
CA VAL A 62 3.88 -10.14 -4.16
C VAL A 62 3.77 -9.96 -2.64
N GLU A 63 4.69 -9.21 -2.04
CA GLU A 63 4.80 -9.09 -0.58
C GLU A 63 3.69 -8.23 0.05
N ASN A 64 2.98 -7.42 -0.75
CA ASN A 64 1.91 -6.52 -0.28
C ASN A 64 0.53 -6.86 -0.84
N SER A 65 0.34 -8.01 -1.48
CA SER A 65 -0.96 -8.46 -2.01
C SER A 65 -1.63 -9.55 -1.19
N VAL A 66 -1.36 -9.57 0.12
CA VAL A 66 -1.94 -10.56 1.06
C VAL A 66 -3.47 -10.58 0.97
N GLY A 67 -4.04 -11.76 0.83
CA GLY A 67 -5.48 -11.95 0.73
C GLY A 67 -5.84 -13.28 0.08
N SER A 68 -6.82 -13.97 0.66
CA SER A 68 -7.25 -15.28 0.16
C SER A 68 -8.24 -15.18 -0.99
N ASN A 69 -8.79 -13.99 -1.23
CA ASN A 69 -9.81 -13.69 -2.23
C ASN A 69 -9.55 -12.32 -2.91
N LYS A 70 -10.28 -12.06 -4.00
CA LYS A 70 -10.15 -10.82 -4.78
C LYS A 70 -10.38 -9.56 -3.95
N LYS A 71 -11.38 -9.56 -3.06
CA LYS A 71 -11.71 -8.40 -2.22
C LYS A 71 -10.57 -8.04 -1.25
N GLU A 72 -9.99 -9.02 -0.58
CA GLU A 72 -8.85 -8.82 0.33
C GLU A 72 -7.61 -8.37 -0.45
N ALA A 73 -7.33 -9.00 -1.59
CA ALA A 73 -6.22 -8.59 -2.45
C ALA A 73 -6.37 -7.14 -2.91
N MET A 74 -7.57 -6.72 -3.34
CA MET A 74 -7.88 -5.33 -3.70
C MET A 74 -7.66 -4.36 -2.54
N ALA A 75 -8.09 -4.72 -1.33
CA ALA A 75 -7.86 -3.89 -0.14
C ALA A 75 -6.35 -3.75 0.18
N SER A 76 -5.56 -4.81 -0.02
CA SER A 76 -4.11 -4.78 0.14
C SER A 76 -3.43 -3.93 -0.94
N LEU A 77 -3.87 -4.03 -2.20
CA LEU A 77 -3.40 -3.15 -3.29
C LEU A 77 -3.75 -1.68 -3.04
N GLN A 78 -4.91 -1.38 -2.45
CA GLN A 78 -5.27 -0.01 -2.06
C GLN A 78 -4.33 0.55 -0.98
N LYS A 79 -3.89 -0.28 -0.02
CA LYS A 79 -2.88 0.12 0.97
C LYS A 79 -1.53 0.41 0.29
N LEU A 80 -1.12 -0.45 -0.65
CA LEU A 80 0.10 -0.24 -1.44
C LEU A 80 0.03 1.06 -2.25
N SER A 81 -1.06 1.32 -2.99
CA SER A 81 -1.26 2.58 -3.72
C SER A 81 -1.17 3.80 -2.80
N THR A 82 -1.75 3.70 -1.60
CA THR A 82 -1.69 4.77 -0.59
C THR A 82 -0.26 5.04 -0.13
N ALA A 83 0.54 4.00 0.11
CA ALA A 83 1.95 4.15 0.48
C ALA A 83 2.79 4.73 -0.67
N LEU A 84 2.57 4.28 -1.92
CA LEU A 84 3.23 4.83 -3.11
C LEU A 84 2.91 6.32 -3.30
N ASN A 85 1.69 6.76 -2.99
CA ASN A 85 1.33 8.18 -3.01
C ASN A 85 2.17 9.02 -2.04
N ILE A 86 2.51 8.49 -0.86
CA ILE A 86 3.39 9.17 0.10
C ILE A 86 4.85 9.14 -0.40
N LEU A 87 5.31 8.03 -0.97
CA LEU A 87 6.65 7.91 -1.57
C LEU A 87 6.84 8.84 -2.76
N GLU A 88 5.81 9.04 -3.59
CA GLU A 88 5.79 10.02 -4.67
C GLU A 88 6.00 11.45 -4.13
N LYS A 89 5.37 11.79 -3.00
CA LYS A 89 5.55 13.10 -2.37
C LYS A 89 6.98 13.30 -1.88
N TYR A 90 7.61 12.26 -1.33
CA TYR A 90 9.02 12.33 -0.95
C TYR A 90 9.91 12.58 -2.17
N GLY A 91 9.72 11.82 -3.25
CA GLY A 91 10.46 11.99 -4.51
C GLY A 91 10.27 13.37 -5.13
N SER A 92 9.01 13.81 -5.27
CA SER A 92 8.66 15.13 -5.83
C SER A 92 9.20 16.29 -5.00
N ASN A 93 9.24 16.15 -3.67
CA ASN A 93 9.87 17.15 -2.81
C ASN A 93 11.36 17.27 -3.12
N LEU A 94 12.06 16.14 -3.33
CA LEU A 94 13.50 16.12 -3.59
C LEU A 94 13.87 16.65 -4.98
N THR A 95 12.99 16.55 -5.97
CA THR A 95 13.22 17.16 -7.30
C THR A 95 12.82 18.64 -7.36
N SER A 96 12.08 19.15 -6.38
CA SER A 96 11.63 20.53 -6.34
C SER A 96 12.78 21.52 -6.05
N PRO A 97 12.85 22.67 -6.74
CA PRO A 97 13.77 23.74 -6.36
C PRO A 97 13.42 24.35 -4.99
N SER A 98 12.16 24.25 -4.55
CA SER A 98 11.66 24.73 -3.26
C SER A 98 11.53 23.59 -2.23
N ARG A 99 12.59 22.78 -2.08
CA ARG A 99 12.65 21.66 -1.13
C ARG A 99 12.27 22.07 0.30
N PRO A 100 11.50 21.24 1.04
CA PRO A 100 11.23 21.48 2.44
C PRO A 100 12.52 21.58 3.27
N LYS A 101 12.55 22.45 4.29
CA LYS A 101 13.74 22.68 5.13
C LYS A 101 14.37 21.40 5.71
N TYR A 102 13.56 20.41 6.08
CA TYR A 102 14.00 19.17 6.71
C TYR A 102 14.01 17.97 5.74
N TRP A 103 14.21 18.21 4.44
CA TRP A 103 14.19 17.16 3.41
C TRP A 103 15.21 16.04 3.64
N ARG A 104 16.31 16.31 4.37
CA ARG A 104 17.42 15.37 4.58
C ARG A 104 17.08 14.17 5.46
N THR A 105 15.97 14.21 6.20
CA THR A 105 15.64 13.19 7.21
C THR A 105 14.18 12.77 7.12
N VAL A 106 13.93 11.47 7.21
CA VAL A 106 12.61 10.87 7.39
C VAL A 106 12.57 10.17 8.74
N LYS A 107 11.64 10.57 9.61
CA LYS A 107 11.52 9.99 10.95
C LYS A 107 10.47 8.88 10.98
N HIS A 108 10.83 7.73 11.55
CA HIS A 108 9.95 6.57 11.73
C HIS A 108 8.80 6.84 12.71
N ASN A 109 8.98 7.77 13.66
CA ASN A 109 7.94 8.15 14.61
C ASN A 109 6.83 9.03 14.02
N ASN A 110 6.99 9.49 12.78
CA ASN A 110 5.94 10.24 12.10
C ASN A 110 4.71 9.33 11.88
N PRO A 111 3.51 9.69 12.40
CA PRO A 111 2.33 8.82 12.30
C PRO A 111 1.92 8.51 10.86
N VAL A 112 2.08 9.46 9.94
CA VAL A 112 1.78 9.27 8.51
C VAL A 112 2.73 8.25 7.91
N PHE A 113 4.03 8.40 8.15
CA PHE A 113 5.04 7.44 7.69
C PHE A 113 4.75 6.03 8.21
N ARG A 114 4.52 5.91 9.54
CA ARG A 114 4.28 4.62 10.19
C ARG A 114 3.03 3.92 9.68
N ALA A 115 1.95 4.66 9.45
CA ALA A 115 0.69 4.10 8.97
C ALA A 115 0.68 3.76 7.47
N THR A 116 1.67 4.23 6.70
CA THR A 116 1.69 4.09 5.24
C THR A 116 2.96 3.41 4.74
N VAL A 117 4.06 4.15 4.63
CA VAL A 117 5.33 3.67 4.06
C VAL A 117 5.95 2.55 4.90
N ASP A 118 5.86 2.64 6.22
CA ASP A 118 6.40 1.60 7.12
C ASP A 118 5.50 0.36 7.22
N ALA A 119 4.25 0.48 6.78
CA ALA A 119 3.26 -0.59 6.83
C ALA A 119 3.33 -1.53 5.60
N ILE A 120 4.19 -1.22 4.63
CA ILE A 120 4.40 -2.02 3.42
C ILE A 120 5.81 -2.58 3.33
N HIS A 121 5.96 -3.76 2.75
CA HIS A 121 7.27 -4.30 2.39
C HIS A 121 7.88 -3.49 1.25
N GLY A 122 9.19 -3.22 1.34
CA GLY A 122 9.93 -2.44 0.36
C GLY A 122 9.81 -0.91 0.48
N GLY A 123 8.91 -0.37 1.31
CA GLY A 123 8.69 1.08 1.43
C GLY A 123 9.94 1.86 1.85
N ARG A 124 10.67 1.39 2.86
CA ARG A 124 11.98 1.95 3.25
C ARG A 124 13.04 1.78 2.15
N GLY A 125 12.99 0.69 1.38
CA GLY A 125 13.88 0.46 0.26
C GLY A 125 13.78 1.55 -0.80
N VAL A 126 12.56 2.01 -1.10
CA VAL A 126 12.33 3.15 -2.02
C VAL A 126 12.94 4.44 -1.47
N LEU A 127 12.86 4.70 -0.17
CA LEU A 127 13.55 5.85 0.44
C LEU A 127 15.07 5.75 0.30
N CYS A 128 15.65 4.56 0.48
CA CYS A 128 17.08 4.35 0.22
C CYS A 128 17.45 4.63 -1.25
N LEU A 129 16.58 4.28 -2.21
CA LEU A 129 16.79 4.59 -3.63
C LEU A 129 16.82 6.10 -3.91
N TYR A 130 16.00 6.89 -3.20
CA TYR A 130 16.05 8.35 -3.25
C TYR A 130 17.31 8.96 -2.62
N GLY A 131 18.06 8.19 -1.82
CA GLY A 131 19.32 8.64 -1.20
C GLY A 131 19.30 8.67 0.33
N TYR A 132 18.19 8.33 0.98
CA TYR A 132 18.09 8.20 2.44
C TYR A 132 18.77 6.90 2.93
N THR A 133 20.09 6.83 2.79
CA THR A 133 20.86 5.59 2.99
C THR A 133 21.50 5.48 4.38
N ASN A 134 21.62 6.59 5.12
CA ASN A 134 22.14 6.56 6.48
C ASN A 134 21.03 6.13 7.45
N GLN A 135 21.19 4.94 8.04
CA GLN A 135 20.25 4.38 9.00
C GLN A 135 20.42 5.07 10.37
N GLN A 136 19.31 5.57 10.93
CA GLN A 136 19.27 6.15 12.27
C GLN A 136 18.32 5.34 13.17
N ALA A 137 18.49 5.45 14.49
CA ALA A 137 17.64 4.74 15.44
C ALA A 137 16.14 5.10 15.28
N ASP A 138 15.83 6.36 14.93
CA ASP A 138 14.47 6.87 14.77
C ASP A 138 14.11 7.24 13.32
N GLY A 139 14.92 6.85 12.33
CA GLY A 139 14.67 7.27 10.95
C GLY A 139 15.71 6.88 9.92
N LEU A 140 15.61 7.52 8.75
CA LEU A 140 16.57 7.47 7.67
C LEU A 140 17.02 8.90 7.35
N SER A 141 18.28 9.08 6.97
CA SER A 141 18.75 10.36 6.44
C SER A 141 19.63 10.21 5.22
N PHE A 142 19.81 11.33 4.53
CA PHE A 142 20.95 11.47 3.63
C PHE A 142 22.26 11.37 4.43
N PRO A 143 23.35 10.83 3.82
CA PRO A 143 24.70 10.93 4.35
C PRO A 143 25.13 12.39 4.55
N GLU A 144 26.06 12.63 5.47
CA GLU A 144 26.48 13.99 5.86
C GLU A 144 27.22 14.73 4.73
N ASP A 145 27.99 13.99 3.92
CA ASP A 145 28.76 14.48 2.77
C ASP A 145 27.89 14.83 1.55
N VAL A 146 26.67 14.31 1.49
CA VAL A 146 25.73 14.63 0.40
C VAL A 146 25.07 15.96 0.70
N THR A 147 25.40 17.03 -0.03
CA THR A 147 24.77 18.36 0.14
C THR A 147 23.45 18.48 -0.61
N GLU A 148 23.33 17.80 -1.74
CA GLU A 148 22.21 17.86 -2.68
C GLU A 148 21.81 16.45 -3.13
N PRO A 149 20.52 16.16 -3.37
CA PRO A 149 20.10 14.88 -3.89
C PRO A 149 20.54 14.72 -5.35
N ASP A 150 20.76 13.48 -5.78
CA ASP A 150 20.87 13.15 -7.19
C ASP A 150 19.48 13.29 -7.85
N VAL A 151 19.20 14.47 -8.38
CA VAL A 151 17.88 14.82 -8.94
C VAL A 151 17.50 13.88 -10.08
N ALA A 152 18.45 13.48 -10.93
CA ALA A 152 18.19 12.60 -12.06
C ALA A 152 17.76 11.21 -11.57
N LYS A 153 18.50 10.64 -10.62
CA LYS A 153 18.13 9.35 -10.00
C LYS A 153 16.80 9.43 -9.26
N VAL A 154 16.58 10.49 -8.49
CA VAL A 154 15.31 10.69 -7.77
C VAL A 154 14.14 10.80 -8.75
N ALA A 155 14.29 11.53 -9.85
CA ALA A 155 13.27 11.66 -10.89
C ALA A 155 12.92 10.31 -11.52
N ALA A 156 13.93 9.50 -11.87
CA ALA A 156 13.73 8.17 -12.44
C ALA A 156 12.98 7.22 -11.47
N VAL A 157 13.37 7.21 -10.20
CA VAL A 157 12.67 6.41 -9.17
C VAL A 157 11.25 6.94 -8.93
N THR A 158 11.08 8.26 -8.90
CA THR A 158 9.76 8.89 -8.68
C THR A 158 8.80 8.54 -9.80
N LEU A 159 9.25 8.58 -11.06
CA LEU A 159 8.47 8.16 -12.21
C LEU A 159 7.95 6.73 -12.04
N GLU A 160 8.83 5.79 -11.66
CA GLU A 160 8.43 4.40 -11.46
C GLU A 160 7.40 4.25 -10.32
N VAL A 161 7.57 4.98 -9.22
CA VAL A 161 6.60 5.01 -8.11
C VAL A 161 5.24 5.54 -8.57
N MET A 162 5.23 6.63 -9.34
CA MET A 162 4.02 7.25 -9.88
C MET A 162 3.30 6.32 -10.88
N SER A 163 4.06 5.68 -11.76
CA SER A 163 3.55 4.74 -12.76
C SER A 163 2.96 3.51 -12.11
N LEU A 164 3.64 2.91 -11.12
CA LEU A 164 3.11 1.76 -10.41
C LEU A 164 1.83 2.13 -9.64
N ARG A 165 1.80 3.29 -8.97
CA ARG A 165 0.58 3.79 -8.32
C ARG A 165 -0.58 3.91 -9.33
N THR A 166 -0.29 4.46 -10.51
CA THR A 166 -1.29 4.65 -11.57
C THR A 166 -1.81 3.31 -12.09
N GLU A 167 -0.95 2.31 -12.28
CA GLU A 167 -1.38 0.94 -12.63
C GLU A 167 -2.25 0.33 -11.53
N LEU A 168 -1.87 0.46 -10.25
CA LEU A 168 -2.69 -0.01 -9.13
C LEU A 168 -4.06 0.66 -9.08
N ASP A 169 -4.12 1.97 -9.27
CA ASP A 169 -5.38 2.72 -9.28
C ASP A 169 -6.30 2.25 -10.43
N MET A 170 -5.73 1.91 -11.58
CA MET A 170 -6.49 1.34 -12.70
C MET A 170 -6.95 -0.10 -12.43
N LEU A 171 -6.13 -0.93 -11.78
CA LEU A 171 -6.52 -2.29 -11.37
C LEU A 171 -7.67 -2.26 -10.37
N ILE A 172 -7.61 -1.38 -9.37
CA ILE A 172 -8.64 -1.21 -8.34
C ILE A 172 -9.98 -0.76 -8.96
N LYS A 173 -9.91 0.02 -10.04
CA LYS A 173 -11.09 0.50 -10.79
C LYS A 173 -11.54 -0.44 -11.91
N ASP A 174 -10.84 -1.56 -12.11
CA ASP A 174 -11.08 -2.51 -13.20
C ASP A 174 -10.97 -1.86 -14.61
N THR A 175 -10.08 -0.88 -14.75
CA THR A 175 -9.84 -0.15 -16.02
C THR A 175 -8.42 -0.32 -16.54
N HIS A 176 -7.63 -1.22 -15.97
CA HIS A 176 -6.26 -1.46 -16.42
C HIS A 176 -6.27 -2.07 -17.83
N PRO A 177 -5.46 -1.58 -18.80
CA PRO A 177 -5.47 -2.11 -20.17
C PRO A 177 -4.86 -3.52 -20.28
N HIS A 178 -3.98 -3.88 -19.33
CA HIS A 178 -3.23 -5.15 -19.31
C HIS A 178 -3.25 -5.83 -17.93
N PRO A 179 -4.42 -6.17 -17.36
CA PRO A 179 -4.51 -6.74 -16.01
C PRO A 179 -3.84 -8.12 -15.92
N GLU A 180 -3.71 -8.84 -17.04
CA GLU A 180 -3.15 -10.19 -17.13
C GLU A 180 -1.70 -10.29 -16.63
N PHE A 181 -0.93 -9.19 -16.67
CA PHE A 181 0.42 -9.18 -16.10
C PHE A 181 0.40 -9.22 -14.57
N PHE A 182 -0.59 -8.59 -13.95
CA PHE A 182 -0.74 -8.53 -12.50
C PHE A 182 -1.42 -9.78 -11.95
N GLU A 183 -2.39 -10.33 -12.67
CA GLU A 183 -3.06 -11.59 -12.32
C GLU A 183 -2.09 -12.78 -12.23
N ARG A 184 -1.03 -12.78 -13.04
CA ARG A 184 0.04 -13.79 -12.97
C ARG A 184 0.88 -13.68 -11.69
N ILE A 185 1.05 -12.47 -11.18
CA ILE A 185 1.85 -12.18 -9.97
C ILE A 185 0.98 -12.36 -8.72
N ILE A 186 -0.30 -12.01 -8.81
CA ILE A 186 -1.28 -12.03 -7.73
C ILE A 186 -2.47 -12.89 -8.16
N PRO A 187 -2.40 -14.23 -7.98
CA PRO A 187 -3.43 -15.14 -8.46
C PRO A 187 -4.83 -14.86 -7.88
N SER A 188 -4.90 -14.35 -6.64
CA SER A 188 -6.16 -14.00 -5.96
C SER A 188 -7.00 -12.95 -6.71
N LEU A 189 -6.43 -12.22 -7.68
CA LEU A 189 -7.17 -11.27 -8.52
C LEU A 189 -8.15 -11.94 -9.50
N THR A 190 -7.87 -13.20 -9.86
CA THR A 190 -8.68 -13.96 -10.83
C THR A 190 -9.82 -14.74 -10.20
N GLN A 191 -9.82 -14.87 -8.86
CA GLN A 191 -10.90 -15.53 -8.14
C GLN A 191 -12.17 -14.71 -8.30
N LYS A 192 -13.21 -15.34 -8.85
CA LYS A 192 -14.56 -14.77 -8.84
C LYS A 192 -15.06 -14.80 -7.41
N ASP A 193 -15.80 -13.77 -7.00
CA ASP A 193 -16.54 -13.82 -5.75
C ASP A 193 -17.53 -14.99 -5.89
N ASP A 194 -17.20 -16.13 -5.30
CA ASP A 194 -18.18 -17.19 -5.11
C ASP A 194 -19.22 -16.60 -4.17
N ASP A 195 -20.32 -16.12 -4.77
CA ASP A 195 -21.50 -15.65 -4.09
C ASP A 195 -22.08 -16.82 -3.30
N ASN A 196 -21.56 -17.01 -2.09
CA ASN A 196 -22.13 -17.84 -1.06
C ASN A 196 -23.40 -17.15 -0.54
N GLY A 197 -24.40 -17.12 -1.43
CA GLY A 197 -25.75 -16.61 -1.25
C GLY A 197 -26.79 -17.54 -1.87
N LEU A 198 -26.45 -18.82 -2.14
CA LEU A 198 -27.47 -19.83 -2.38
C LEU A 198 -28.14 -20.21 -1.06
N SER A 199 -29.21 -19.48 -0.78
CA SER A 199 -30.38 -20.00 -0.08
C SER A 199 -30.71 -21.41 -0.61
N SER A 200 -30.39 -22.43 0.19
CA SER A 200 -30.95 -23.77 0.04
C SER A 200 -31.56 -24.16 1.37
N ASP A 201 -32.64 -23.46 1.71
CA ASP A 201 -33.60 -23.93 2.71
C ASP A 201 -34.46 -25.02 2.05
N ALA A 202 -33.85 -26.18 1.83
CA ALA A 202 -34.56 -27.39 1.45
C ALA A 202 -34.98 -28.10 2.73
N LEU A 203 -36.19 -27.74 3.20
CA LEU A 203 -36.99 -28.47 4.18
C LEU A 203 -37.12 -29.94 3.75
N VAL A 204 -36.23 -30.80 4.23
CA VAL A 204 -36.46 -32.25 4.26
C VAL A 204 -37.01 -32.61 5.63
N ILE A 205 -38.33 -32.54 5.71
CA ILE A 205 -39.11 -33.18 6.78
C ILE A 205 -38.93 -34.69 6.61
N SER A 206 -38.44 -35.37 7.65
CA SER A 206 -38.65 -36.81 7.81
C SER A 206 -38.79 -37.18 9.30
N PRO A 207 -39.61 -38.19 9.63
CA PRO A 207 -40.37 -38.22 10.87
C PRO A 207 -39.74 -39.10 11.98
N SER A 208 -39.94 -38.63 13.22
CA SER A 208 -40.14 -39.37 14.48
C SER A 208 -39.27 -40.61 14.79
N SER A 209 -38.49 -40.50 15.88
CA SER A 209 -38.54 -41.52 16.94
C SER A 209 -38.05 -40.92 18.27
N GLU A 210 -38.98 -40.40 19.06
CA GLU A 210 -38.75 -40.19 20.49
C GLU A 210 -38.96 -41.51 21.22
N LYS A 211 -38.00 -41.91 22.07
CA LYS A 211 -38.31 -42.76 23.24
C LYS A 211 -37.62 -42.27 24.51
N PRO A 212 -38.29 -42.42 25.67
CA PRO A 212 -38.23 -41.45 26.76
C PRO A 212 -37.70 -42.08 28.05
N TRP A 213 -36.51 -41.70 28.52
CA TRP A 213 -36.11 -42.02 29.92
C TRP A 213 -35.09 -41.11 30.61
N GLU A 214 -34.55 -40.02 30.03
CA GLU A 214 -33.60 -39.15 30.77
C GLU A 214 -34.21 -37.86 31.35
N ARG A 215 -35.52 -37.86 31.59
CA ARG A 215 -36.22 -36.73 32.21
C ARG A 215 -36.48 -36.97 33.70
N LEU A 216 -35.44 -37.24 34.50
CA LEU A 216 -35.53 -37.30 35.96
C LEU A 216 -34.17 -37.14 36.65
N ALA A 217 -33.46 -36.06 36.35
CA ALA A 217 -32.45 -35.55 37.27
C ALA A 217 -32.39 -34.02 37.19
N ARG A 218 -32.78 -33.40 38.32
CA ARG A 218 -32.35 -32.07 38.77
C ARG A 218 -33.12 -30.86 38.25
N ARG A 219 -34.42 -30.80 38.61
CA ARG A 219 -35.09 -29.53 38.97
C ARG A 219 -35.06 -29.33 40.50
N ARG A 220 -34.11 -28.52 40.97
CA ARG A 220 -34.11 -27.68 42.20
C ARG A 220 -32.67 -27.15 42.27
N CYS A 221 -32.40 -25.88 41.98
CA CYS A 221 -32.74 -24.76 42.84
C CYS A 221 -33.08 -23.48 42.06
N LEU A 222 -33.93 -22.68 42.67
CA LEU A 222 -34.44 -21.40 42.21
C LEU A 222 -33.38 -20.29 42.33
N ARG A 223 -33.46 -19.34 41.39
CA ARG A 223 -33.17 -17.89 41.48
C ARG A 223 -31.81 -17.45 42.05
N LEU A 224 -31.08 -16.66 41.26
CA LEU A 224 -30.75 -15.26 41.54
C LEU A 224 -30.17 -14.59 40.27
N SER A 225 -30.59 -13.35 40.02
CA SER A 225 -30.32 -12.52 38.83
C SER A 225 -28.88 -11.93 38.83
N PRO A 226 -28.41 -11.30 37.73
CA PRO A 226 -26.99 -11.06 37.45
C PRO A 226 -26.39 -9.85 38.20
N LEU A 227 -25.11 -9.97 38.59
CA LEU A 227 -24.29 -8.92 39.18
C LEU A 227 -23.70 -7.98 38.11
N SER A 228 -23.82 -6.68 38.36
CA SER A 228 -23.28 -5.54 37.61
C SER A 228 -21.74 -5.44 37.64
N PRO A 229 -21.09 -4.75 36.68
CA PRO A 229 -19.64 -4.56 36.65
C PRO A 229 -19.13 -3.53 37.68
N PRO A 230 -17.84 -3.61 38.09
CA PRO A 230 -17.27 -2.79 39.16
C PRO A 230 -17.00 -1.32 38.76
N PRO A 231 -16.93 -0.41 39.75
CA PRO A 231 -16.77 1.02 39.52
C PRO A 231 -15.33 1.45 39.19
N ARG A 232 -15.23 2.57 38.46
CA ARG A 232 -14.01 3.26 38.04
C ARG A 232 -13.40 4.07 39.23
N PRO A 233 -12.06 4.14 39.39
CA PRO A 233 -11.45 4.92 40.48
C PRO A 233 -11.51 6.44 40.22
N PRO A 234 -11.51 7.27 41.30
CA PRO A 234 -11.82 8.69 41.23
C PRO A 234 -10.64 9.57 40.76
N SER A 235 -11.00 10.59 40.00
CA SER A 235 -10.20 11.77 39.68
C SER A 235 -9.77 12.51 40.94
N GLN A 236 -8.46 12.76 41.10
CA GLN A 236 -7.96 13.76 42.05
C GLN A 236 -7.66 15.05 41.29
N GLN A 237 -8.47 16.08 41.55
CA GLN A 237 -8.14 17.47 41.25
C GLN A 237 -7.66 18.14 42.54
N VAL A 238 -6.48 18.76 42.43
CA VAL A 238 -6.04 20.03 43.03
C VAL A 238 -6.07 20.15 44.56
N SER A 239 -4.89 20.27 45.16
CA SER A 239 -4.68 21.14 46.31
C SER A 239 -3.41 21.98 46.12
N SER A 240 -3.63 23.28 46.15
CA SER A 240 -2.68 24.38 46.17
C SER A 240 -2.17 24.69 47.59
N CYS A 241 -1.09 25.48 47.63
CA CYS A 241 -0.54 26.31 48.73
C CYS A 241 0.75 25.79 49.40
N PRO A 242 1.53 26.66 50.06
CA PRO A 242 2.08 27.93 49.57
C PRO A 242 3.61 28.05 49.85
N THR A 243 4.24 29.06 49.25
CA THR A 243 5.63 29.49 49.52
C THR A 243 5.82 30.03 50.94
N PRO A 244 7.01 29.87 51.53
CA PRO A 244 7.55 30.94 52.37
C PRO A 244 9.04 31.26 52.09
N LEU A 245 9.28 32.58 52.08
CA LEU A 245 10.52 33.38 52.21
C LEU A 245 11.60 33.25 51.12
#